data_AF-A0A369JU18-F1
#
_entry.id   AF-A0A369JU18-F1
#
_cell.length_a   1.000
_cell.length_b   1.000
_cell.length_c   1.000
_cell.angle_alpha   90.00
_cell.angle_beta   90.00
_cell.angle_gamma   90.00
#
_symmetry.space_group_name_H-M   'P 1'
#
loop_
_entity.id
_entity.type
_entity.pdbx_description
1 polymer ?
#
loop_
_entity_poly.entity_id
_entity_poly.type
_entity_poly.pdbx_seq_one_letter_code
_entity_poly.pdbx_strand_id
1 'polypeptide(L)'
;MASSNDVAVDDSFFANILTPGSSLNPTFLAILDSAFVSLFLVLLGLAFVTQSPHMLALMVIELCLWASVKWYVNELKKMPVAVQGQGEGAESKKDS
;
A
#
# COMPACT_ATOMS: atom_id res chain seq x y z
N MET A 1 -29.62 18.67 -11.54
CA MET A 1 -29.65 17.28 -11.03
C MET A 1 -28.37 16.58 -11.48
N ALA A 2 -27.35 16.59 -10.62
CA ALA A 2 -26.05 15.89 -10.67
C ALA A 2 -25.18 16.70 -9.68
N SER A 3 -24.48 16.20 -8.67
CA SER A 3 -24.06 14.87 -8.29
C SER A 3 -24.08 14.82 -6.76
N SER A 4 -24.87 13.94 -6.14
CA SER A 4 -24.87 13.70 -4.69
C SER A 4 -24.10 12.43 -4.32
N ASN A 5 -23.28 11.91 -5.24
CA ASN A 5 -22.65 10.60 -5.11
C ASN A 5 -21.18 10.61 -4.63
N ASP A 6 -20.56 11.78 -4.44
CA ASP A 6 -19.17 11.88 -3.99
C ASP A 6 -19.03 11.68 -2.46
N VAL A 7 -19.93 12.26 -1.67
CA VAL A 7 -19.78 12.33 -0.20
C VAL A 7 -20.04 10.98 0.50
N ALA A 8 -20.81 10.06 -0.10
CA ALA A 8 -21.11 8.76 0.51
C ALA A 8 -19.93 7.78 0.48
N VAL A 9 -18.95 7.99 -0.40
CA VAL A 9 -17.77 7.14 -0.55
C VAL A 9 -16.79 7.40 0.60
N ASP A 10 -16.60 8.65 1.02
CA ASP A 10 -15.64 9.01 2.06
C ASP A 10 -16.00 8.43 3.44
N ASP A 11 -17.27 8.54 3.88
CA ASP A 11 -17.71 8.05 5.20
C ASP A 11 -17.53 6.53 5.34
N SER A 12 -17.78 5.78 4.27
CA SER A 12 -17.67 4.32 4.26
C SER A 12 -16.21 3.85 4.16
N PHE A 13 -15.34 4.56 3.45
CA PHE A 13 -13.90 4.29 3.44
C PHE A 13 -13.22 4.63 4.78
N PHE A 14 -13.54 5.78 5.40
CA PHE A 14 -13.04 6.14 6.72
C PHE A 14 -13.56 5.20 7.82
N ALA A 15 -14.85 4.81 7.77
CA ALA A 15 -15.39 3.82 8.69
C ALA A 15 -14.74 2.45 8.53
N ASN A 16 -14.44 2.02 7.29
CA ASN A 16 -13.68 0.80 7.04
C ASN A 16 -12.23 0.92 7.54
N ILE A 17 -11.55 2.06 7.41
CA ILE A 17 -10.19 2.29 7.95
C ILE A 17 -10.15 2.21 9.48
N LEU A 18 -11.20 2.67 10.17
CA LEU A 18 -11.30 2.62 11.64
C LEU A 18 -11.80 1.29 12.19
N THR A 19 -12.21 0.35 11.32
CA THR A 19 -12.61 -0.99 11.74
C THR A 19 -11.35 -1.84 12.00
N PRO A 20 -11.18 -2.43 13.20
CA PRO A 20 -9.99 -3.21 13.53
C PRO A 20 -9.88 -4.42 12.58
N GLY A 21 -8.83 -4.44 11.74
CA GLY A 21 -8.58 -5.50 10.75
C GLY A 21 -8.54 -5.03 9.28
N SER A 22 -8.91 -3.78 8.99
CA SER A 22 -8.91 -3.25 7.61
C SER A 22 -7.51 -2.98 7.02
N SER A 23 -6.49 -2.89 7.88
CA SER A 23 -5.09 -2.76 7.46
C SER A 23 -4.54 -3.97 6.68
N LEU A 24 -5.28 -5.09 6.67
CA LEU A 24 -4.91 -6.33 5.98
C LEU A 24 -5.68 -6.52 4.65
N ASN A 25 -6.42 -5.50 4.19
CA ASN A 25 -7.10 -5.56 2.91
C ASN A 25 -6.10 -5.26 1.76
N PRO A 26 -6.04 -6.08 0.69
CA PRO A 26 -5.09 -5.89 -0.42
C PRO A 26 -5.21 -4.52 -1.08
N THR A 27 -6.39 -3.90 -1.04
CA THR A 27 -6.65 -2.54 -1.53
C THR A 27 -5.85 -1.48 -0.78
N PHE A 28 -5.71 -1.59 0.55
CA PHE A 28 -4.96 -0.62 1.35
C PHE A 28 -3.46 -0.66 1.00
N LEU A 29 -2.92 -1.87 0.79
CA LEU A 29 -1.54 -2.06 0.37
C LEU A 29 -1.28 -1.47 -1.03
N ALA A 30 -2.23 -1.60 -1.95
CA ALA A 30 -2.14 -0.99 -3.27
C ALA A 30 -2.18 0.55 -3.21
N ILE A 31 -3.02 1.12 -2.34
CA ILE A 31 -3.08 2.57 -2.11
C ILE A 31 -1.75 3.06 -1.51
N LEU A 32 -1.20 2.37 -0.50
CA LEU A 32 0.11 2.70 0.08
C LEU A 32 1.23 2.66 -0.96
N ASP A 33 1.30 1.60 -1.77
CA ASP A 33 2.28 1.49 -2.85
C ASP A 33 2.15 2.66 -3.84
N SER A 34 0.92 3.02 -4.22
CA SER A 34 0.65 4.17 -5.09
C SER A 34 1.09 5.51 -4.47
N ALA A 35 0.92 5.68 -3.16
CA ALA A 35 1.33 6.89 -2.44
C ALA A 35 2.85 7.04 -2.41
N PHE A 36 3.58 5.94 -2.15
CA PHE A 36 5.05 5.93 -2.20
C PHE A 36 5.58 6.21 -3.62
N VAL A 37 4.99 5.59 -4.65
CA VAL A 37 5.36 5.88 -6.05
C VAL A 37 5.10 7.35 -6.40
N SER A 38 3.95 7.90 -6.00
CA SER A 38 3.62 9.31 -6.20
C SER A 38 4.63 10.22 -5.49
N LEU A 39 4.99 9.90 -4.25
CA LEU A 39 5.96 10.66 -3.47
C LEU A 39 7.35 10.61 -4.12
N PHE A 40 7.78 9.43 -4.56
CA PHE A 40 9.04 9.22 -5.25
C PHE A 40 9.10 10.03 -6.56
N LEU A 41 8.03 10.07 -7.35
CA LEU A 41 7.97 10.89 -8.57
C LEU A 41 8.11 12.39 -8.26
N VAL A 42 7.45 12.86 -7.20
CA VAL A 42 7.59 14.26 -6.75
C VAL A 42 9.02 14.54 -6.31
N LEU A 43 9.62 13.66 -5.49
CA LEU A 43 11.01 13.78 -5.07
C LEU A 43 11.98 13.75 -6.26
N LEU A 44 11.73 12.92 -7.27
CA LEU A 44 12.55 12.84 -8.47
C LEU A 44 12.48 14.14 -9.28
N GLY A 45 11.28 14.70 -9.43
CA GLY A 45 11.08 16.01 -10.07
C GLY A 45 11.79 17.14 -9.32
N LEU A 46 11.66 17.18 -8.00
CA LEU A 46 12.34 18.17 -7.15
C LEU A 46 13.86 17.97 -7.13
N ALA A 47 14.34 16.73 -7.16
CA ALA A 47 15.76 16.41 -7.21
C ALA A 47 16.40 16.93 -8.49
N PHE A 48 15.71 16.83 -9.63
CA PHE A 48 16.16 17.38 -10.90
C PHE A 48 16.29 18.91 -10.85
N VAL A 49 15.34 19.60 -10.20
CA VAL A 49 15.35 21.06 -10.09
C VAL A 49 16.38 21.57 -9.09
N THR A 50 16.60 20.87 -7.97
CA THR A 50 17.32 21.43 -6.81
C THR A 50 18.82 21.06 -6.77
N GLN A 51 19.25 20.01 -7.49
CA GLN A 51 20.64 19.52 -7.52
C GLN A 51 21.38 19.54 -6.16
N SER A 52 20.71 19.16 -5.06
CA SER A 52 21.29 19.18 -3.71
C SER A 52 21.41 17.76 -3.14
N PRO A 53 22.47 17.46 -2.37
CA PRO A 53 22.65 16.13 -1.75
C PRO A 53 21.54 15.80 -0.73
N HIS A 54 20.83 16.82 -0.23
CA HIS A 54 19.67 16.65 0.65
C HIS A 54 18.52 15.89 -0.03
N MET A 55 18.28 16.12 -1.32
CA MET A 55 17.22 15.42 -2.07
C MET A 55 17.54 13.92 -2.24
N LEU A 56 18.83 13.56 -2.29
CA LEU A 56 19.29 12.18 -2.31
C LEU A 56 18.98 11.45 -0.99
N ALA A 57 19.19 12.11 0.15
CA ALA A 57 18.85 11.55 1.46
C ALA A 57 17.35 11.26 1.60
N LEU A 58 16.49 12.16 1.10
CA LEU A 58 15.04 11.95 1.09
C LEU A 58 14.62 10.76 0.22
N MET A 59 15.24 10.59 -0.96
CA MET A 59 15.01 9.40 -1.80
C MET A 59 15.42 8.09 -1.11
N VAL A 60 16.55 8.07 -0.41
CA VAL A 60 17.01 6.87 0.31
C VAL A 60 16.06 6.51 1.44
N ILE A 61 15.62 7.50 2.23
CA ILE A 61 14.69 7.27 3.34
C ILE A 61 13.35 6.75 2.81
N GLU A 62 12.86 7.28 1.70
CA GLU A 62 11.65 6.80 1.03
C GLU A 62 11.77 5.33 0.59
N LEU A 63 12.88 4.95 -0.05
CA LEU A 63 13.12 3.55 -0.43
C LEU A 63 13.23 2.61 0.78
N CYS A 64 13.88 3.05 1.86
CA CYS A 64 13.94 2.31 3.11
C CYS A 64 12.56 2.11 3.75
N LEU A 65 11.70 3.13 3.66
CA LEU A 65 10.33 3.09 4.16
C LEU A 65 9.47 2.12 3.33
N TRP A 66 9.55 2.20 2.00
CA TRP A 66 8.88 1.27 1.09
C TRP A 66 9.31 -0.18 1.33
N ALA A 67 10.62 -0.43 1.47
CA ALA A 67 11.14 -1.74 1.82
C ALA A 67 10.62 -2.25 3.16
N SER A 68 10.55 -1.38 4.18
CA SER A 68 10.02 -1.74 5.51
C SER A 68 8.55 -2.15 5.45
N VAL A 69 7.72 -1.44 4.66
CA VAL A 69 6.30 -1.79 4.46
C VAL A 69 6.17 -3.11 3.71
N LYS A 70 6.91 -3.30 2.61
CA LYS A 70 6.92 -4.56 1.84
C LYS A 70 7.32 -5.76 2.70
N TRP A 71 8.34 -5.58 3.55
CA TRP A 71 8.78 -6.59 4.50
C TRP A 71 7.71 -6.88 5.56
N TYR A 72 7.10 -5.84 6.14
CA TYR A 72 6.02 -5.98 7.11
C TYR A 72 4.83 -6.77 6.56
N VAL A 73 4.39 -6.45 5.33
CA VAL A 73 3.31 -7.19 4.64
C VAL A 73 3.68 -8.65 4.42
N ASN A 74 4.91 -8.91 3.98
CA ASN A 74 5.40 -10.27 3.77
C ASN A 74 5.46 -11.04 5.09
N GLU A 75 5.79 -10.38 6.19
CA GLU A 75 5.79 -10.98 7.52
C GLU A 75 4.38 -11.27 8.02
N LEU A 76 3.42 -10.36 7.79
CA LEU A 76 2.00 -10.59 8.08
C LEU A 76 1.44 -11.82 7.33
N LYS A 77 1.83 -12.00 6.06
CA LYS A 77 1.42 -13.18 5.26
C LYS A 77 2.00 -14.50 5.78
N LYS A 78 3.15 -14.45 6.45
CA LYS A 78 3.82 -15.62 7.01
C LYS A 78 3.27 -16.04 8.37
N MET A 79 2.56 -15.16 9.08
CA MET A 79 1.89 -15.53 10.33
C MET A 79 0.67 -16.41 10.02
N PRO A 80 0.66 -17.70 10.41
CA PRO A 80 -0.49 -18.56 10.23
C PRO A 80 -1.42 -18.33 11.42
N VAL A 81 -2.37 -17.40 11.32
CA VAL A 81 -3.63 -17.41 12.09
C VAL A 81 -4.56 -16.32 11.51
N ALA A 82 -5.63 -16.78 10.88
CA ALA A 82 -6.93 -16.13 10.78
C ALA A 82 -7.15 -14.85 9.92
N VAL A 83 -6.32 -14.56 8.90
CA VAL A 83 -6.71 -13.58 7.84
C VAL A 83 -6.37 -14.08 6.43
N GLN A 84 -6.69 -15.35 6.15
CA GLN A 84 -6.69 -15.89 4.78
C GLN A 84 -8.14 -16.03 4.30
N GLY A 85 -8.76 -14.90 4.01
CA GLY A 85 -9.87 -14.84 3.09
C GLY A 85 -9.33 -14.32 1.77
N GLN A 86 -9.16 -15.23 0.80
CA GLN A 86 -9.09 -14.99 -0.64
C GLN A 86 -7.71 -14.73 -1.26
N GLY A 87 -7.22 -15.73 -2.01
CA GLY A 87 -6.34 -15.44 -3.15
C GLY A 87 -5.31 -16.47 -3.60
N GLU A 88 -5.43 -17.79 -3.40
CA GLU A 88 -4.67 -18.72 -4.26
C GLU A 88 -5.37 -20.09 -4.37
N GLY A 89 -6.17 -20.22 -5.42
CA GLY A 89 -6.40 -21.51 -6.04
C GLY A 89 -5.10 -21.94 -6.71
N ALA A 90 -4.32 -22.76 -6.01
CA ALA A 90 -3.34 -23.64 -6.61
C ALA A 90 -3.82 -25.08 -6.42
N GLU A 91 -4.95 -25.38 -7.07
CA GLU A 91 -5.27 -26.74 -7.46
C GLU A 91 -4.17 -27.20 -8.43
N SER A 92 -3.20 -27.96 -7.92
CA SER A 92 -2.40 -28.83 -8.77
C SER A 92 -2.55 -30.23 -8.24
N LYS A 93 -3.50 -30.94 -8.86
CA LYS A 93 -3.53 -32.40 -8.93
C LYS A 93 -2.11 -32.93 -9.05
N LYS A 94 -1.71 -33.79 -8.11
CA LYS A 94 -0.97 -34.98 -8.48
C LYS A 94 -1.21 -36.09 -7.46
N ASP A 95 -2.35 -36.75 -7.65
CA ASP A 95 -2.41 -38.20 -7.55
C ASP A 95 -1.25 -38.80 -8.36
N SER A 96 -0.37 -39.52 -7.69
CA SER A 96 0.38 -40.67 -8.21
C SER A 96 0.90 -41.48 -7.03
#